data_AF-A0A2K3JUM3-F1
#
_entry.id   AF-A0A2K3JUM3-F1
#
_cell.length_a   1.000
_cell.length_b   1.000
_cell.length_c   1.000
_cell.angle_alpha   90.00
_cell.angle_beta   90.00
_cell.angle_gamma   90.00
#
_symmetry.space_group_name_H-M   'P 1'
#
loop_
_entity.id
_entity.type
_entity.pdbx_description
1 polymer ?
#
loop_
_entity_poly.entity_id
_entity_poly.type
_entity_poly.pdbx_seq_one_letter_code
_entity_poly.pdbx_strand_id
1 'polypeptide(L)'
;MAKSISPNAISTLLSNPSPDSSSDLPDIVVQILDLKQNGNRYMCFVSDGKMKLRAILPSSQFSDVLSGKIQNLGLIRIVDYTLNDIPNKPDKYLIVTKCEAVSPALEMEIKSEPTGITLKPKEDVVVKTEG
;
A
#
# COMPACT_ATOMS: atom_id res chain seq x y z
N MET A 1 9.94 -5.44 11.92
CA MET A 1 9.29 -5.66 10.61
C MET A 1 8.53 -4.40 10.26
N ALA A 2 8.65 -3.91 9.03
CA ALA A 2 8.10 -2.61 8.62
C ALA A 2 6.57 -2.60 8.83
N LYS A 3 6.10 -1.73 9.73
CA LYS A 3 4.67 -1.47 9.97
C LYS A 3 4.16 -0.25 9.18
N SER A 4 4.94 0.18 8.20
CA SER A 4 4.73 1.42 7.45
C SER A 4 4.74 1.12 5.97
N ILE A 5 3.90 1.85 5.25
CA ILE A 5 3.91 1.92 3.79
C ILE A 5 5.03 2.85 3.30
N SER A 6 5.49 2.61 2.08
CA SER A 6 6.49 3.45 1.43
C SER A 6 5.82 4.73 0.90
N PRO A 7 6.32 5.92 1.26
CA PRO A 7 5.73 7.18 0.82
C PRO A 7 5.85 7.33 -0.70
N ASN A 8 4.77 7.79 -1.34
CA ASN A 8 4.66 7.97 -2.80
C ASN A 8 4.88 6.67 -3.61
N ALA A 9 4.73 5.49 -3.01
CA ALA A 9 4.90 4.22 -3.70
C ALA A 9 4.04 4.12 -4.96
N ILE A 10 2.77 4.57 -4.93
CA ILE A 10 1.90 4.49 -6.12
C ILE A 10 2.42 5.40 -7.24
N SER A 11 2.87 6.61 -6.92
CA SER A 11 3.47 7.52 -7.91
C SER A 11 4.72 6.91 -8.54
N THR A 12 5.59 6.27 -7.75
CA THR A 12 6.78 5.58 -8.25
C THR A 12 6.43 4.45 -9.21
N LEU A 13 5.39 3.66 -8.91
CA LEU A 13 4.88 2.62 -9.80
C LEU A 13 4.40 3.22 -11.12
N LEU A 14 3.62 4.32 -11.06
CA LEU A 14 3.06 5.00 -12.23
C LEU A 14 4.11 5.62 -13.14
N SER A 15 5.22 6.11 -12.58
CA SER A 15 6.34 6.67 -13.35
C SER A 15 7.23 5.59 -13.99
N ASN A 16 7.20 4.36 -13.49
CA ASN A 16 8.02 3.24 -13.99
C ASN A 16 7.12 2.04 -14.32
N PRO A 17 6.42 2.03 -15.46
CA PRO A 17 5.35 1.08 -15.73
C PRO A 17 5.81 -0.37 -15.92
N SER A 18 7.04 -0.59 -16.37
CA SER A 18 7.62 -1.92 -16.56
C SER A 18 9.09 -1.85 -16.17
N PRO A 19 9.40 -1.95 -14.87
CA PRO A 19 10.79 -2.03 -14.44
C PRO A 19 11.43 -3.29 -15.04
N ASP A 20 12.60 -3.14 -15.65
CA ASP A 20 13.42 -4.30 -16.01
C ASP A 20 13.85 -4.99 -14.72
N SER A 21 14.02 -6.32 -14.73
CA SER A 21 14.42 -7.10 -13.53
C SER A 21 15.78 -6.69 -12.92
N SER A 22 16.54 -5.83 -13.60
CA SER A 22 17.79 -5.20 -13.16
C SER A 22 17.61 -3.76 -12.62
N SER A 23 16.38 -3.26 -12.52
CA SER A 23 16.09 -1.93 -11.99
C SER A 23 16.25 -1.94 -10.47
N ASP A 24 17.13 -1.09 -9.93
CA ASP A 24 17.21 -0.78 -8.49
C ASP A 24 15.95 0.02 -8.07
N LEU A 25 14.81 -0.67 -8.04
CA LEU A 25 13.59 -0.08 -7.51
C LEU A 25 13.70 0.05 -5.99
N PRO A 26 13.24 1.18 -5.43
CA PRO A 26 13.16 1.32 -3.98
C PRO A 26 12.18 0.30 -3.42
N ASP A 27 12.32 -0.01 -2.14
CA ASP A 27 11.43 -0.93 -1.43
C ASP A 27 9.97 -0.42 -1.45
N ILE A 28 9.09 -1.04 -2.24
CA ILE A 28 7.70 -0.60 -2.45
C ILE A 28 6.77 -1.37 -1.52
N VAL A 29 6.53 -0.84 -0.32
CA VAL A 29 5.57 -1.41 0.63
C VAL A 29 4.24 -0.67 0.54
N VAL A 30 3.15 -1.42 0.30
CA VAL A 30 1.79 -0.89 0.14
C VAL A 30 0.80 -1.68 0.98
N GLN A 31 -0.29 -1.04 1.37
CA GLN A 31 -1.38 -1.70 2.07
C GLN A 31 -2.41 -2.25 1.09
N ILE A 32 -2.89 -3.47 1.35
CA ILE A 32 -3.98 -4.09 0.61
C ILE A 32 -5.32 -3.61 1.14
N LEU A 33 -6.20 -3.20 0.24
CA LEU A 33 -7.57 -2.80 0.51
C LEU A 33 -8.53 -3.53 -0.42
N ASP A 34 -9.71 -3.87 0.07
CA ASP A 34 -10.82 -4.46 -0.69
C ASP A 34 -10.39 -5.69 -1.52
N LEU A 35 -9.62 -6.61 -0.91
CA LEU A 35 -9.20 -7.85 -1.55
C LEU A 35 -10.41 -8.75 -1.83
N LYS A 36 -10.65 -9.02 -3.11
CA LYS A 36 -11.79 -9.79 -3.60
C LYS A 36 -11.37 -10.76 -4.68
N GLN A 37 -12.02 -11.92 -4.71
CA GLN A 37 -11.91 -12.84 -5.84
C GLN A 37 -12.83 -12.38 -6.97
N ASN A 38 -12.33 -12.37 -8.20
CA ASN A 38 -13.11 -12.11 -9.40
C ASN A 38 -12.74 -13.14 -10.47
N GLY A 39 -13.63 -14.12 -10.65
CA GLY A 39 -13.34 -15.33 -11.42
C GLY A 39 -12.14 -16.08 -10.84
N ASN A 40 -11.13 -16.28 -11.68
CA ASN A 40 -9.91 -17.01 -11.32
C ASN A 40 -8.76 -16.10 -10.86
N ARG A 41 -9.03 -14.82 -10.57
CA ARG A 41 -8.01 -13.86 -10.13
C ARG A 41 -8.43 -13.15 -8.86
N TYR A 42 -7.46 -12.82 -8.02
CA TYR A 42 -7.69 -11.91 -6.91
C TYR A 42 -7.38 -10.48 -7.35
N MET A 43 -8.34 -9.59 -7.12
CA MET A 43 -8.20 -8.16 -7.31
C MET A 43 -8.22 -7.45 -5.97
N CYS A 44 -7.44 -6.40 -5.84
CA CYS A 44 -7.43 -5.53 -4.68
C CYS A 44 -7.11 -4.10 -5.10
N PHE A 45 -7.20 -3.19 -4.14
CA PHE A 45 -6.52 -1.90 -4.22
C PHE A 45 -5.25 -1.96 -3.38
N VAL A 46 -4.18 -1.40 -3.91
CA VAL A 46 -2.97 -1.11 -3.16
C VAL A 46 -2.93 0.37 -2.82
N SER A 47 -2.55 0.69 -1.59
CA SER A 47 -2.52 2.06 -1.07
C SER A 47 -1.14 2.41 -0.53
N ASP A 48 -0.64 3.58 -0.89
CA ASP A 48 0.49 4.25 -0.24
C ASP A 48 0.03 5.30 0.78
N GLY A 49 -1.24 5.24 1.17
CA GLY A 49 -1.88 6.12 2.15
C GLY A 49 -2.26 7.49 1.63
N LYS A 50 -1.86 7.83 0.40
CA LYS A 50 -2.27 9.04 -0.31
C LYS A 50 -3.09 8.70 -1.54
N MET A 51 -2.64 7.71 -2.30
CA MET A 51 -3.24 7.25 -3.55
C MET A 51 -3.58 5.77 -3.44
N LYS A 52 -4.58 5.36 -4.23
CA LYS A 52 -4.98 3.97 -4.37
C LYS A 52 -4.85 3.58 -5.84
N LEU A 53 -4.33 2.39 -6.09
CA LEU A 53 -4.23 1.82 -7.43
C LEU A 53 -4.84 0.44 -7.44
N ARG A 54 -5.61 0.13 -8.48
CA ARG A 54 -6.20 -1.19 -8.62
C ARG A 54 -5.13 -2.19 -9.06
N ALA A 55 -5.03 -3.30 -8.35
CA ALA A 55 -4.04 -4.33 -8.56
C ALA A 55 -4.66 -5.71 -8.75
N ILE A 56 -3.96 -6.55 -9.51
CA ILE A 56 -4.27 -7.97 -9.70
C ILE A 56 -3.10 -8.76 -9.13
N LEU A 57 -3.38 -9.70 -8.24
CA LEU A 57 -2.37 -10.57 -7.65
C LEU A 57 -2.01 -11.73 -8.60
N PRO A 58 -0.74 -12.18 -8.59
CA PRO A 58 -0.31 -13.32 -9.39
C PRO A 58 -0.87 -14.62 -8.82
N SER A 59 -1.13 -15.60 -9.69
CA SER A 59 -1.62 -16.93 -9.30
C SER A 59 -0.69 -17.65 -8.33
N SER A 60 0.62 -17.40 -8.42
CA SER A 60 1.62 -17.92 -7.48
C SER A 60 1.34 -17.54 -6.02
N GLN A 61 0.68 -16.40 -5.79
CA GLN A 61 0.40 -15.88 -4.44
C GLN A 61 -0.99 -16.24 -3.92
N PHE A 62 -1.75 -17.07 -4.63
CA PHE A 62 -3.11 -17.45 -4.20
C PHE A 62 -3.08 -18.28 -2.92
N SER A 63 -2.08 -19.14 -2.72
CA SER A 63 -1.91 -19.88 -1.46
C SER A 63 -1.65 -18.94 -0.28
N ASP A 64 -0.92 -17.85 -0.48
CA ASP A 64 -0.68 -16.82 0.53
C ASP A 64 -1.97 -16.03 0.85
N VAL A 65 -2.85 -15.84 -0.15
CA VAL A 65 -4.19 -15.26 0.07
C VAL A 65 -5.09 -16.22 0.85
N LEU A 66 -5.14 -17.48 0.43
CA LEU A 66 -5.99 -18.51 1.05
C LEU A 66 -5.58 -18.82 2.49
N SER A 67 -4.28 -18.74 2.81
CA SER A 67 -3.77 -18.91 4.17
C SER A 67 -3.95 -17.67 5.06
N GLY A 68 -4.43 -16.55 4.51
CA GLY A 68 -4.60 -15.28 5.23
C GLY A 68 -3.29 -14.51 5.46
N LYS A 69 -2.17 -14.97 4.90
CA LYS A 69 -0.88 -14.27 4.95
C LYS A 69 -0.93 -12.97 4.13
N ILE A 70 -1.64 -13.00 3.00
CA ILE A 70 -2.04 -11.83 2.22
C ILE A 70 -3.55 -11.63 2.42
N GLN A 71 -3.94 -10.51 3.03
CA GLN A 71 -5.34 -10.24 3.35
C GLN A 71 -5.61 -8.74 3.36
N ASN A 72 -6.90 -8.39 3.43
CA ASN A 72 -7.34 -7.00 3.58
C ASN A 72 -6.67 -6.34 4.80
N LEU A 73 -6.30 -5.06 4.66
CA LEU A 73 -5.51 -4.27 5.61
C LEU A 73 -4.09 -4.77 5.87
N GLY A 74 -3.64 -5.85 5.22
CA GLY A 74 -2.27 -6.35 5.30
C GLY A 74 -1.29 -5.52 4.48
N LEU A 75 0.00 -5.62 4.81
CA LEU A 75 1.07 -4.96 4.06
C LEU A 75 1.78 -5.96 3.16
N ILE A 76 1.99 -5.56 1.91
CA ILE A 76 2.80 -6.31 0.95
C ILE A 76 3.92 -5.44 0.40
N ARG A 77 5.02 -6.09 0.06
CA ARG A 77 6.12 -5.55 -0.71
C ARG A 77 5.93 -5.97 -2.15
N ILE A 78 5.86 -5.01 -3.07
CA ILE A 78 5.86 -5.30 -4.51
C ILE A 78 7.32 -5.48 -4.93
N VAL A 79 7.63 -6.63 -5.53
CA VAL A 79 8.97 -6.97 -6.01
C VAL A 79 9.04 -6.79 -7.52
N ASP A 80 8.05 -7.33 -8.24
CA ASP A 80 7.94 -7.19 -9.70
C ASP A 80 6.49 -6.91 -10.08
N TYR A 81 6.31 -6.08 -11.10
CA TYR A 81 5.00 -5.69 -11.61
C TYR A 81 5.06 -5.21 -13.06
N THR A 82 3.87 -5.06 -13.64
CA THR A 82 3.66 -4.38 -14.92
C THR A 82 2.40 -3.53 -14.83
N LEU A 83 2.48 -2.27 -15.22
CA LEU A 83 1.32 -1.42 -15.41
C LEU A 83 0.73 -1.68 -16.78
N ASN A 84 -0.53 -2.12 -16.80
CA ASN A 84 -1.28 -2.22 -18.03
C ASN A 84 -1.97 -0.89 -18.31
N ASP A 85 -1.57 -0.24 -19.39
CA ASP A 85 -2.25 0.93 -19.94
C ASP A 85 -3.28 0.46 -20.97
N ILE A 86 -4.55 0.41 -20.57
CA ILE A 86 -5.62 -0.02 -21.47
C ILE A 86 -6.12 1.23 -22.20
N PRO A 87 -5.95 1.34 -23.53
CA PRO A 87 -6.47 2.46 -24.28
C PRO A 87 -7.98 2.59 -24.06
N ASN A 88 -8.44 3.81 -23.76
CA ASN A 88 -9.83 4.18 -23.43
C ASN A 88 -10.34 3.80 -22.03
N LYS A 89 -9.48 3.36 -21.10
CA LYS A 89 -9.82 3.33 -19.67
C LYS A 89 -8.97 4.34 -18.89
N PRO A 90 -9.59 5.20 -18.07
CA PRO A 90 -8.84 6.18 -17.28
C PRO A 90 -7.99 5.50 -16.18
N ASP A 91 -8.42 4.33 -15.71
CA ASP A 91 -7.76 3.61 -14.62
C ASP A 91 -6.67 2.67 -15.14
N LYS A 92 -5.43 2.95 -14.75
CA LYS A 92 -4.30 2.02 -14.92
C LYS A 92 -4.43 0.85 -13.95
N TYR A 93 -4.10 -0.35 -14.43
CA TYR A 93 -4.12 -1.56 -13.61
C TYR A 93 -2.69 -2.01 -13.32
N LEU A 94 -2.41 -2.27 -12.05
CA LEU A 94 -1.16 -2.91 -11.63
C LEU A 94 -1.31 -4.42 -11.72
N ILE A 95 -0.57 -5.04 -12.65
CA ILE A 95 -0.43 -6.49 -12.71
C ILE A 95 0.80 -6.83 -11.88
N VAL A 96 0.58 -7.36 -10.67
CA VAL A 96 1.67 -7.79 -9.81
C VAL A 96 2.16 -9.15 -10.31
N THR A 97 3.45 -9.29 -10.56
CA THR A 97 4.06 -10.57 -10.98
C THR A 97 4.79 -11.23 -9.81
N LYS A 98 5.33 -10.44 -8.88
CA LYS A 98 5.94 -10.93 -7.64
C LYS A 98 5.72 -9.94 -6.49
N CYS A 99 5.31 -10.46 -5.33
CA CYS A 99 5.19 -9.69 -4.11
C CYS A 99 5.43 -10.56 -2.88
N GLU A 100 5.68 -9.94 -1.74
CA GLU A 100 5.94 -10.61 -0.46
C GLU A 100 5.07 -10.02 0.64
N ALA A 101 4.52 -10.85 1.52
CA ALA A 101 3.80 -10.36 2.69
C ALA A 101 4.80 -9.79 3.72
N VAL A 102 4.55 -8.55 4.15
CA VAL A 102 5.42 -7.83 5.09
C VAL A 102 4.81 -7.82 6.49
N SER A 103 3.49 -7.62 6.58
CA SER A 103 2.76 -7.57 7.83
C SER A 103 1.35 -8.13 7.64
N PRO A 104 0.79 -8.82 8.64
CA PRO A 104 -0.62 -9.20 8.65
C PRO A 104 -1.54 -7.97 8.66
N ALA A 105 -2.86 -8.20 8.63
CA ALA A 105 -3.88 -7.15 8.68
C ALA A 105 -3.63 -6.19 9.85
N LEU A 106 -3.60 -4.90 9.53
CA LEU A 106 -3.61 -3.83 10.51
C LEU A 106 -5.04 -3.54 10.96
N GLU A 107 -5.19 -2.81 12.07
CA GLU A 107 -6.50 -2.43 12.61
C GLU A 107 -7.25 -1.44 11.71
N MET A 108 -6.52 -0.63 10.93
CA MET A 108 -7.10 0.40 10.07
C MET A 108 -6.30 0.63 8.79
N GLU A 109 -6.95 1.30 7.83
CA GLU A 109 -6.28 1.83 6.64
C GLU A 109 -5.27 2.91 7.06
N ILE A 110 -4.03 2.77 6.59
CA ILE A 110 -3.00 3.79 6.78
C ILE A 110 -3.33 4.94 5.83
N LYS A 111 -3.55 6.11 6.41
CA LYS A 111 -3.67 7.36 5.66
C LYS A 111 -2.40 8.16 5.93
N SER A 112 -1.70 8.55 4.88
CA SER A 112 -0.65 9.55 5.02
C SER A 112 -1.38 10.86 5.28
N GLU A 113 -1.41 11.31 6.53
CA GLU A 113 -1.94 12.63 6.84
C GLU A 113 -1.23 13.65 5.93
N PRO A 114 -1.96 14.59 5.28
CA PRO A 114 -1.29 15.82 4.87
C PRO A 114 -0.72 16.38 6.17
N THR A 115 0.56 16.72 6.22
CA THR A 115 1.17 17.43 7.35
C THR A 115 0.39 18.72 7.62
N GLY A 116 -0.69 18.60 8.37
CA GLY A 116 -1.43 19.67 9.00
C GLY A 116 -0.85 19.76 10.39
N ILE A 117 0.16 20.62 10.54
CA ILE A 117 0.53 21.29 11.78
C ILE A 117 -0.03 20.64 13.06
N THR A 118 0.79 19.80 13.69
CA THR A 118 0.63 19.49 15.11
C THR A 118 0.72 20.79 15.91
N LEU A 119 -0.41 21.42 16.21
CA LEU A 119 -0.49 22.34 17.34
C LEU A 119 -0.46 21.47 18.61
N LYS A 120 0.74 21.31 19.17
CA LYS A 120 0.89 20.83 20.56
C LYS A 120 0.02 21.72 21.45
N PRO A 121 -0.87 21.17 22.30
CA PRO A 121 -1.26 21.89 23.51
C PRO A 121 0.02 22.00 24.34
N LYS A 122 0.46 23.23 24.61
CA LYS A 122 1.45 23.48 25.65
C LYS A 122 0.82 23.03 26.97
N GLU A 123 1.58 22.27 27.75
CA GLU A 123 1.32 22.09 29.17
C GLU A 123 1.17 23.46 29.83
N ASP A 124 0.00 23.75 30.37
CA ASP A 124 -0.14 24.78 31.40
C ASP A 124 0.12 24.11 32.75
N VAL A 125 1.34 24.31 33.22
CA VAL A 125 1.80 23.98 34.55
C VAL A 125 0.99 24.77 35.57
N VAL A 126 0.44 24.04 36.53
CA VAL A 126 -0.16 24.55 37.77
C VAL A 126 0.79 25.49 38.49
N VAL A 127 0.35 26.72 38.79
CA VAL A 127 0.88 27.48 39.94
C VAL A 127 -0.28 28.13 40.69
N LYS A 128 -0.51 27.60 41.91
CA LYS A 128 -1.24 28.26 42.98
C LYS A 128 -0.42 29.45 43.48
N THR A 129 -1.08 30.57 43.78
CA THR A 129 -0.67 31.42 44.90
C THR A 129 -1.88 32.17 45.45
N GLU A 130 -2.06 32.02 46.77
CA GLU A 130 -2.98 32.74 47.63
C GLU A 130 -2.60 34.22 47.75
N GLY A 131 -3.59 35.06 48.02
CA GLY A 131 -3.45 36.46 48.43
C GLY A 131 -4.71 36.90 49.16
#